data_AF-A0A9W8BDX2-F1
#
_entry.id   AF-A0A9W8BDX2-F1
#
_cell.length_a   1.000
_cell.length_b   1.000
_cell.length_c   1.000
_cell.angle_alpha   90.00
_cell.angle_beta   90.00
_cell.angle_gamma   90.00
#
_symmetry.space_group_name_H-M   'P 1'
#
loop_
_entity.id
_entity.type
_entity.pdbx_description
1 polymer ?
#
loop_
_entity_poly.entity_id
_entity_poly.type
_entity_poly.pdbx_seq_one_letter_code
_entity_poly.pdbx_strand_id
1 'polypeptide(L)'
;MSADTNESVRSTAQRWAMVDTWLHQQQPHFSEANAATSEASQSDGAWAAAITSLERTDETLALLELLRDHQSHASANQQLANQFAHHMAQEYETQTTRLAQSLQTTGVSLANVPPPLKDQLEALGRIAVLLDLKDVALSSFQIALCTWCNQYWTQKRTLVELRAQQRRIKQRQQDAQRQLQKVQRVLNQATTVHPMEEQKAREWRHNTRLLGQKTKEYASRVTDLGTIVQAIDPITKHVDYDSLKRSDDRIIELSQQLNQHQDKVNSYMALPPDITLAKLKLEEANGYLTKLKAEREALLAKMVDQMQ
;
A
#
# COMPACT_ATOMS: atom_id res chain seq x y z
N MET A 1 88.03 -30.05 6.56
CA MET A 1 86.86 -29.55 7.30
C MET A 1 86.36 -28.27 6.63
N SER A 2 85.81 -28.39 5.41
CA SER A 2 85.44 -27.23 4.57
C SER A 2 84.04 -27.39 3.95
N ALA A 3 83.19 -28.24 4.54
CA ALA A 3 81.85 -28.53 4.02
C ALA A 3 80.75 -27.65 4.67
N ASP A 4 80.89 -27.31 5.96
CA ASP A 4 79.79 -26.73 6.75
C ASP A 4 79.51 -25.23 6.48
N THR A 5 80.50 -24.48 5.97
CA THR A 5 80.28 -23.08 5.58
C THR A 5 79.45 -22.95 4.30
N ASN A 6 79.43 -24.00 3.46
CA ASN A 6 78.70 -23.99 2.20
C ASN A 6 77.20 -24.31 2.38
N GLU A 7 76.84 -25.06 3.43
CA GLU A 7 75.42 -25.34 3.76
C GLU A 7 74.72 -24.15 4.43
N SER A 8 75.43 -23.37 5.25
CA SER A 8 74.88 -22.17 5.87
C SER A 8 74.59 -21.07 4.84
N VAL A 9 75.51 -20.86 3.88
CA VAL A 9 75.32 -19.91 2.78
C VAL A 9 74.26 -20.39 1.80
N ARG A 10 74.15 -21.72 1.56
CA ARG A 10 73.03 -22.29 0.78
C ARG A 10 71.68 -22.12 1.47
N SER A 11 71.63 -22.22 2.80
CA SER A 11 70.40 -22.03 3.60
C SER A 11 69.94 -20.57 3.63
N THR A 12 70.85 -19.61 3.74
CA THR A 12 70.50 -18.19 3.64
C THR A 12 70.11 -17.80 2.21
N ALA A 13 70.83 -18.29 1.19
CA ALA A 13 70.44 -18.09 -0.21
C ALA A 13 69.09 -18.74 -0.54
N GLN A 14 68.77 -19.91 0.03
CA GLN A 14 67.46 -20.55 -0.10
C GLN A 14 66.35 -19.77 0.63
N ARG A 15 66.63 -19.13 1.78
CA ARG A 15 65.68 -18.27 2.48
C ARG A 15 65.38 -16.99 1.72
N TRP A 16 66.39 -16.35 1.13
CA TRP A 16 66.19 -15.20 0.25
C TRP A 16 65.49 -15.58 -1.05
N ALA A 17 65.81 -16.74 -1.64
CA ALA A 17 65.06 -17.29 -2.77
C ALA A 17 63.60 -17.60 -2.40
N MET A 18 63.32 -18.04 -1.16
CA MET A 18 61.96 -18.25 -0.67
C MET A 18 61.20 -16.93 -0.51
N VAL A 19 61.86 -15.89 -0.01
CA VAL A 19 61.29 -14.53 0.12
C VAL A 19 61.06 -13.90 -1.26
N ASP A 20 61.96 -14.10 -2.22
CA ASP A 20 61.76 -13.69 -3.62
C ASP A 20 60.64 -14.48 -4.29
N THR A 21 60.54 -15.80 -4.07
CA THR A 21 59.40 -16.59 -4.57
C THR A 21 58.10 -16.18 -3.87
N TRP A 22 58.12 -15.77 -2.61
CA TRP A 22 56.95 -15.29 -1.88
C TRP A 22 56.53 -13.88 -2.31
N LEU A 23 57.48 -12.99 -2.60
CA LEU A 23 57.26 -11.70 -3.25
C LEU A 23 56.69 -11.87 -4.66
N HIS A 24 57.20 -12.82 -5.45
CA HIS A 24 56.65 -13.17 -6.76
C HIS A 24 55.30 -13.92 -6.67
N GLN A 25 55.04 -14.67 -5.60
CA GLN A 25 53.79 -15.39 -5.35
C GLN A 25 52.70 -14.50 -4.71
N GLN A 26 53.06 -13.32 -4.20
CA GLN A 26 52.15 -12.18 -3.91
C GLN A 26 51.96 -11.26 -5.13
N GLN A 27 52.75 -11.44 -6.20
CA GLN A 27 52.60 -10.76 -7.49
C GLN A 27 51.74 -11.46 -8.57
N PRO A 28 50.97 -12.56 -8.38
CA PRO A 28 50.22 -13.14 -9.50
C PRO A 28 49.10 -12.22 -10.00
N HIS A 29 48.71 -11.16 -9.28
CA HIS A 29 47.82 -10.13 -9.82
C HIS A 29 48.50 -9.06 -10.69
N PHE A 30 49.83 -9.03 -10.79
CA PHE A 30 50.57 -8.09 -11.65
C PHE A 30 51.49 -8.77 -12.67
N SER A 31 51.97 -9.98 -12.41
CA SER A 31 52.74 -10.77 -13.39
C SER A 31 51.82 -11.36 -14.47
N GLU A 32 50.60 -11.81 -14.12
CA GLU A 32 49.59 -12.16 -15.13
C GLU A 32 49.14 -10.93 -15.91
N ALA A 33 49.26 -9.71 -15.38
CA ALA A 33 49.06 -8.49 -16.16
C ALA A 33 50.18 -8.28 -17.18
N ASN A 34 51.43 -8.62 -16.86
CA ASN A 34 52.55 -8.51 -17.81
C ASN A 34 52.64 -9.69 -18.81
N ALA A 35 52.26 -10.90 -18.42
CA ALA A 35 52.08 -12.01 -19.36
C ALA A 35 50.85 -11.78 -20.26
N ALA A 36 49.77 -11.23 -19.69
CA ALA A 36 48.66 -10.71 -20.47
C ALA A 36 49.06 -9.50 -21.32
N THR A 37 50.10 -8.72 -21.02
CA THR A 37 50.57 -7.67 -21.97
C THR A 37 51.26 -8.24 -23.20
N SER A 38 51.83 -9.45 -23.14
CA SER A 38 52.40 -10.11 -24.32
C SER A 38 51.32 -10.76 -25.19
N GLU A 39 50.18 -11.17 -24.62
CA GLU A 39 48.99 -11.61 -25.37
C GLU A 39 48.03 -10.44 -25.68
N ALA A 40 48.11 -9.33 -24.96
CA ALA A 40 47.34 -8.09 -25.17
C ALA A 40 47.90 -7.21 -26.28
N SER A 41 49.04 -7.56 -26.88
CA SER A 41 49.42 -6.96 -28.16
C SER A 41 48.38 -7.23 -29.27
N GLN A 42 47.43 -8.18 -29.07
CA GLN A 42 46.23 -8.36 -29.91
C GLN A 42 44.95 -7.76 -29.31
N SER A 43 44.93 -7.33 -28.05
CA SER A 43 43.77 -6.69 -27.38
C SER A 43 43.94 -5.20 -27.09
N ASP A 44 45.10 -4.61 -27.43
CA ASP A 44 45.36 -3.16 -27.39
C ASP A 44 44.36 -2.37 -28.26
N GLY A 45 43.80 -3.00 -29.31
CA GLY A 45 42.72 -2.43 -30.10
C GLY A 45 41.39 -2.31 -29.35
N ALA A 46 41.12 -3.16 -28.37
CA ALA A 46 39.85 -3.20 -27.64
C ALA A 46 39.79 -2.13 -26.53
N TRP A 47 40.91 -1.91 -25.82
CA TRP A 47 41.01 -0.83 -24.84
C TRP A 47 41.14 0.53 -25.52
N ALA A 48 41.88 0.63 -26.63
CA ALA A 48 41.91 1.86 -27.43
C ALA A 48 40.53 2.21 -28.00
N ALA A 49 39.75 1.22 -28.46
CA ALA A 49 38.38 1.42 -28.92
C ALA A 49 37.43 1.85 -27.78
N ALA A 50 37.56 1.24 -26.60
CA ALA A 50 36.78 1.62 -25.41
C ALA A 50 37.09 3.06 -24.94
N ILE A 51 38.37 3.47 -24.98
CA ILE A 51 38.79 4.84 -24.67
C ILE A 51 38.28 5.84 -25.73
N THR A 52 38.19 5.45 -27.00
CA THR A 52 37.59 6.30 -28.05
C THR A 52 36.05 6.38 -27.99
N SER A 53 35.40 5.46 -27.27
CA SER A 53 33.95 5.46 -27.06
C SER A 53 33.48 6.21 -25.81
N LEU A 54 34.42 6.63 -24.95
CA LEU A 54 34.13 7.56 -23.87
C LEU A 54 33.88 8.93 -24.49
N GLU A 55 32.68 9.49 -24.29
CA GLU A 55 32.41 10.87 -24.73
C GLU A 55 33.48 11.78 -24.12
N ARG A 56 34.28 12.41 -24.98
CA ARG A 56 35.37 13.31 -24.61
C ARG A 56 34.79 14.64 -24.13
N THR A 57 34.06 14.60 -23.02
CA THR A 57 33.56 15.77 -22.31
C THR A 57 34.65 16.30 -21.39
N ASP A 58 34.68 17.61 -21.16
CA ASP A 58 35.67 18.25 -20.29
C ASP A 58 35.67 17.66 -18.86
N GLU A 59 34.52 17.16 -18.40
CA GLU A 59 34.37 16.46 -17.12
C GLU A 59 35.11 15.11 -17.07
N THR A 60 35.08 14.33 -18.16
CA THR A 60 35.80 13.04 -18.22
C THR A 60 37.31 13.25 -18.29
N LEU A 61 37.78 14.29 -18.98
CA LEU A 61 39.19 14.66 -19.01
C LEU A 61 39.68 15.12 -17.65
N ALA A 62 38.92 15.96 -16.94
CA ALA A 62 39.24 16.38 -15.58
C ALA A 62 39.31 15.20 -14.60
N LEU A 63 38.42 14.21 -14.74
CA LEU A 63 38.44 13.00 -13.92
C LEU A 63 39.66 12.13 -14.21
N LEU A 64 40.04 11.99 -15.48
CA LEU A 64 41.25 11.26 -15.87
C LEU A 64 42.53 11.94 -15.38
N GLU A 65 42.59 13.27 -15.41
CA GLU A 65 43.70 14.04 -14.82
C GLU A 65 43.78 13.83 -13.32
N LEU A 66 42.66 13.89 -12.59
CA LEU A 66 42.61 13.60 -11.16
C LEU A 66 43.08 12.17 -10.85
N LEU A 67 42.64 11.19 -11.64
CA LEU A 67 43.08 9.79 -11.47
C LEU A 67 44.57 9.62 -11.74
N ARG A 68 45.10 10.27 -12.78
CA ARG A 68 46.54 10.28 -13.09
C ARG A 68 47.34 10.90 -11.94
N ASP A 69 46.90 12.04 -11.44
CA ASP A 69 47.56 12.75 -10.36
C ASP A 69 47.52 11.90 -9.07
N HIS A 70 46.37 11.28 -8.75
CA HIS A 70 46.24 10.33 -7.65
C HIS A 70 47.17 9.12 -7.81
N GLN A 71 47.26 8.54 -9.01
CA GLN A 71 48.18 7.43 -9.29
C GLN A 71 49.64 7.85 -9.14
N SER A 72 49.99 9.06 -9.59
CA SER A 72 51.34 9.62 -9.43
C SER A 72 51.68 9.79 -7.95
N HIS A 73 50.76 10.33 -7.14
CA HIS A 73 50.93 10.47 -5.70
C HIS A 73 51.04 9.11 -5.00
N ALA A 74 50.23 8.13 -5.40
CA ALA A 74 50.32 6.77 -4.88
C ALA A 74 51.70 6.15 -5.17
N SER A 75 52.19 6.31 -6.40
CA SER A 75 53.51 5.80 -6.80
C SER A 75 54.66 6.48 -6.05
N ALA A 76 54.60 7.81 -5.86
CA ALA A 76 55.59 8.57 -5.11
C ALA A 76 55.59 8.19 -3.62
N ASN A 77 54.42 8.02 -3.02
CA ASN A 77 54.28 7.56 -1.63
C ASN A 77 54.84 6.15 -1.44
N GLN A 78 54.63 5.25 -2.41
CA GLN A 78 55.19 3.91 -2.38
C GLN A 78 56.72 3.92 -2.48
N GLN A 79 57.29 4.77 -3.35
CA GLN A 79 58.74 4.93 -3.44
C GLN A 79 59.34 5.45 -2.14
N LEU A 80 58.71 6.46 -1.51
CA LEU A 80 59.13 6.96 -0.21
C LEU A 80 59.06 5.87 0.86
N ALA A 81 57.98 5.10 0.93
CA ALA A 81 57.84 3.99 1.87
C ALA A 81 58.96 2.94 1.70
N ASN A 82 59.31 2.61 0.45
CA ASN A 82 60.40 1.69 0.15
C ASN A 82 61.77 2.26 0.57
N GLN A 83 62.01 3.55 0.33
CA GLN A 83 63.25 4.23 0.77
C GLN A 83 63.37 4.24 2.30
N PHE A 84 62.28 4.55 3.01
CA PHE A 84 62.26 4.49 4.47
C PHE A 84 62.52 3.06 4.98
N ALA A 85 61.86 2.05 4.41
CA ALA A 85 62.09 0.66 4.79
C ALA A 85 63.55 0.23 4.59
N HIS A 86 64.16 0.65 3.48
CA HIS A 86 65.58 0.37 3.20
C HIS A 86 66.50 1.07 4.19
N HIS A 87 66.26 2.35 4.48
CA HIS A 87 67.05 3.09 5.47
C HIS A 87 66.96 2.47 6.86
N MET A 88 65.75 2.10 7.29
CA MET A 88 65.55 1.41 8.57
C MET A 88 66.31 0.07 8.63
N ALA A 89 66.28 -0.73 7.55
CA ALA A 89 67.02 -1.99 7.50
C ALA A 89 68.53 -1.77 7.69
N GLN A 90 69.11 -0.77 7.03
CA GLN A 90 70.52 -0.42 7.19
C GLN A 90 70.84 0.04 8.63
N GLU A 91 69.99 0.86 9.24
CA GLU A 91 70.15 1.27 10.64
C GLU A 91 70.11 0.06 11.58
N TYR A 92 69.19 -0.89 11.38
CA TYR A 92 69.14 -2.11 12.18
C TYR A 92 70.37 -3.00 11.98
N GLU A 93 70.90 -3.12 10.75
CA GLU A 93 72.13 -3.89 10.49
C GLU A 93 73.35 -3.25 11.18
N THR A 94 73.50 -1.93 11.09
CA THR A 94 74.60 -1.20 11.77
C THR A 94 74.49 -1.27 13.29
N GLN A 95 73.28 -1.21 13.85
CA GLN A 95 73.07 -1.41 15.28
C GLN A 95 73.38 -2.85 15.70
N THR A 96 72.94 -3.83 14.91
CA THR A 96 73.18 -5.27 15.18
C THR A 96 74.67 -5.57 15.20
N THR A 97 75.43 -5.07 14.22
CA THR A 97 76.89 -5.23 14.17
C THR A 97 77.59 -4.55 15.34
N ARG A 98 77.18 -3.33 15.72
CA ARG A 98 77.71 -2.63 16.89
C ARG A 98 77.45 -3.41 18.20
N LEU A 99 76.24 -3.92 18.40
CA LEU A 99 75.90 -4.74 19.56
C LEU A 99 76.69 -6.05 19.59
N ALA A 100 76.83 -6.72 18.44
CA ALA A 100 77.64 -7.94 18.32
C ALA A 100 79.11 -7.69 18.69
N GLN A 101 79.70 -6.58 18.24
CA GLN A 101 81.06 -6.17 18.62
C GLN A 101 81.18 -5.90 20.12
N SER A 102 80.20 -5.18 20.72
CA SER A 102 80.18 -4.92 22.17
C SER A 102 80.02 -6.19 23.02
N LEU A 103 79.32 -7.20 22.51
CA LEU A 103 79.19 -8.50 23.17
C LEU A 103 80.47 -9.33 23.05
N GLN A 104 81.19 -9.22 21.93
CA GLN A 104 82.50 -9.85 21.76
C GLN A 104 83.54 -9.25 22.71
N THR A 105 83.56 -7.92 22.91
CA THR A 105 84.50 -7.27 23.84
C THR A 105 84.24 -7.62 25.30
N THR A 106 83.00 -7.96 25.66
CA THR A 106 82.62 -8.38 27.02
C THR A 106 82.77 -9.89 27.25
N GLY A 107 83.23 -10.66 26.26
CA GLY A 107 83.46 -12.11 26.36
C GLY A 107 82.19 -12.96 26.28
N VAL A 108 81.02 -12.35 26.15
CA VAL A 108 79.73 -13.02 26.00
C VAL A 108 79.45 -13.18 24.50
N SER A 109 80.22 -14.03 23.83
CA SER A 109 79.96 -14.34 22.42
C SER A 109 78.71 -15.21 22.27
N LEU A 110 77.83 -14.86 21.34
CA LEU A 110 76.66 -15.67 20.95
C LEU A 110 77.07 -17.10 20.55
N ALA A 111 78.31 -17.32 20.12
CA ALA A 111 78.84 -18.64 19.81
C ALA A 111 78.93 -19.57 21.04
N ASN A 112 79.21 -19.01 22.23
CA ASN A 112 79.42 -19.76 23.47
C ASN A 112 78.14 -20.02 24.27
N VAL A 113 77.00 -19.50 23.80
CA VAL A 113 75.71 -19.67 24.47
C VAL A 113 75.14 -21.08 24.17
N PRO A 114 74.62 -21.81 25.19
CA PRO A 114 73.99 -23.10 24.99
C PRO A 114 72.85 -23.04 23.97
N PRO A 115 72.70 -24.04 23.08
CA PRO A 115 71.64 -24.08 22.08
C PRO A 115 70.21 -23.84 22.64
N PRO A 116 69.77 -24.43 23.77
CA PRO A 116 68.41 -24.19 24.27
C PRO A 116 68.18 -22.73 24.72
N LEU A 117 69.23 -22.04 25.17
CA LEU A 117 69.11 -20.64 25.57
C LEU A 117 69.00 -19.72 24.35
N LYS A 118 69.62 -20.08 23.23
CA LYS A 118 69.48 -19.36 21.94
C LYS A 118 68.04 -19.40 21.46
N ASP A 119 67.43 -20.60 21.45
CA ASP A 119 66.05 -20.77 21.00
C ASP A 119 65.06 -20.00 21.89
N GLN A 120 65.29 -19.99 23.21
CA GLN A 120 64.48 -19.22 24.15
C GLN A 120 64.64 -17.70 23.97
N LEU A 121 65.87 -17.22 23.74
CA LEU A 121 66.13 -15.81 23.50
C LEU A 121 65.54 -15.35 22.16
N GLU A 122 65.60 -16.20 21.14
CA GLU A 122 64.97 -15.95 19.84
C GLU A 122 63.44 -15.91 19.97
N ALA A 123 62.84 -16.85 20.69
CA ALA A 123 61.41 -16.85 20.98
C ALA A 123 61.00 -15.59 21.75
N LEU A 124 61.78 -15.18 22.76
CA LEU A 124 61.52 -13.97 23.53
C LEU A 124 61.65 -12.71 22.68
N GLY A 125 62.64 -12.65 21.78
CA GLY A 125 62.81 -11.57 20.81
C GLY A 125 61.63 -11.48 19.84
N ARG A 126 61.15 -12.62 19.33
CA ARG A 126 59.94 -12.66 18.49
C ARG A 126 58.70 -12.16 19.24
N ILE A 127 58.53 -12.54 20.50
CA ILE A 127 57.43 -12.06 21.34
C ILE A 127 57.57 -10.56 21.61
N ALA A 128 58.79 -10.05 21.81
CA ALA A 128 59.04 -8.61 21.97
C ALA A 128 58.65 -7.83 20.71
N VAL A 129 59.04 -8.31 19.53
CA VAL A 129 58.67 -7.69 18.24
C VAL A 129 57.15 -7.71 18.05
N LEU A 130 56.47 -8.83 18.39
CA LEU A 130 55.01 -8.94 18.27
C LEU A 130 54.27 -7.99 19.20
N LEU A 131 54.81 -7.74 20.40
CA LEU A 131 54.29 -6.80 21.39
C LEU A 131 54.80 -5.36 21.19
N ASP A 132 55.59 -5.11 20.14
CA ASP A 132 56.24 -3.82 19.84
C ASP A 132 57.04 -3.24 21.03
N LEU A 133 57.82 -4.11 21.69
CA LEU A 133 58.61 -3.79 22.86
C LEU A 133 60.05 -3.43 22.48
N LYS A 134 60.57 -2.34 23.06
CA LYS A 134 61.95 -1.88 22.89
C LYS A 134 62.94 -2.56 23.84
N ASP A 135 62.46 -3.03 24.99
CA ASP A 135 63.26 -3.62 26.06
C ASP A 135 62.81 -5.05 26.38
N VAL A 136 63.75 -5.91 26.78
CA VAL A 136 63.49 -7.30 27.19
C VAL A 136 63.20 -7.40 28.70
N ALA A 137 62.78 -6.29 29.33
CA ALA A 137 62.45 -6.27 30.75
C ALA A 137 61.12 -6.99 31.02
N LEU A 138 61.08 -7.83 32.06
CA LEU A 138 59.88 -8.58 32.45
C LEU A 138 58.67 -7.66 32.71
N SER A 139 58.89 -6.51 33.35
CA SER A 139 57.84 -5.52 33.61
C SER A 139 57.20 -5.01 32.33
N SER A 140 58.00 -4.73 31.30
CA SER A 140 57.51 -4.28 29.99
C SER A 140 56.65 -5.35 29.31
N PHE A 141 57.07 -6.62 29.35
CA PHE A 141 56.26 -7.74 28.86
C PHE A 141 54.95 -7.89 29.62
N GLN A 142 54.97 -7.81 30.95
CA GLN A 142 53.75 -7.92 31.76
C GLN A 142 52.77 -6.79 31.46
N ILE A 143 53.26 -5.55 31.31
CA ILE A 143 52.41 -4.42 30.94
C ILE A 143 51.83 -4.63 29.54
N ALA A 144 52.64 -5.00 28.56
CA ALA A 144 52.18 -5.23 27.18
C ALA A 144 51.16 -6.38 27.07
N LEU A 145 51.37 -7.47 27.82
CA LEU A 145 50.41 -8.57 27.89
C LEU A 145 49.10 -8.14 28.55
N CYS A 146 49.17 -7.34 29.62
CA CYS A 146 47.99 -6.78 30.27
C CYS A 146 47.23 -5.82 29.35
N THR A 147 47.91 -4.92 28.63
CA THR A 147 47.27 -4.01 27.68
C THR A 147 46.63 -4.78 26.53
N TRP A 148 47.32 -5.79 25.97
CA TRP A 148 46.79 -6.63 24.92
C TRP A 148 45.58 -7.45 25.37
N CYS A 149 45.63 -8.06 26.56
CA CYS A 149 44.48 -8.73 27.16
C CYS A 149 43.29 -7.77 27.33
N ASN A 150 43.52 -6.57 27.85
CA ASN A 150 42.48 -5.56 28.02
C ASN A 150 41.89 -5.12 26.66
N GLN A 151 42.72 -4.91 25.64
CA GLN A 151 42.29 -4.61 24.28
C GLN A 151 41.45 -5.74 23.69
N TYR A 152 41.90 -7.00 23.86
CA TYR A 152 41.15 -8.16 23.40
C TYR A 152 39.76 -8.24 24.05
N TRP A 153 39.66 -8.06 25.37
CA TRP A 153 38.37 -8.09 26.07
C TRP A 153 37.46 -6.92 25.72
N THR A 154 38.01 -5.72 25.57
CA THR A 154 37.23 -4.54 25.13
C THR A 154 36.73 -4.70 23.70
N GLN A 155 37.56 -5.19 22.78
CA GLN A 155 37.15 -5.55 21.42
C GLN A 155 36.08 -6.65 21.42
N LYS A 156 36.24 -7.70 22.22
CA LYS A 156 35.24 -8.76 22.33
C LYS A 156 33.90 -8.24 22.85
N ARG A 157 33.93 -7.35 23.85
CA ARG A 157 32.72 -6.69 24.39
C ARG A 157 32.03 -5.83 23.34
N THR A 158 32.76 -4.96 22.67
CA THR A 158 32.21 -4.10 21.60
C THR A 158 31.64 -4.94 20.46
N LEU A 159 32.25 -6.08 20.11
CA LEU A 159 31.72 -7.01 19.10
C LEU A 159 30.37 -7.61 19.53
N VAL A 160 30.22 -7.97 20.81
CA VAL A 160 28.94 -8.45 21.36
C VAL A 160 27.87 -7.36 21.31
N GLU A 161 28.22 -6.13 21.71
CA GLU A 161 27.32 -4.97 21.67
C GLU A 161 26.89 -4.64 20.23
N LEU A 162 27.85 -4.65 19.28
CA LEU A 162 27.58 -4.40 17.86
C LEU A 162 26.68 -5.49 17.26
N ARG A 163 26.89 -6.76 17.60
CA ARG A 163 26.01 -7.86 17.20
C ARG A 163 24.60 -7.70 17.77
N ALA A 164 24.46 -7.23 19.01
CA ALA A 164 23.16 -6.96 19.60
C ALA A 164 22.45 -5.80 18.90
N GLN A 165 23.16 -4.72 18.58
CA GLN A 165 22.63 -3.60 17.80
C GLN A 165 22.22 -4.03 16.40
N GLN A 166 23.05 -4.84 15.71
CA GLN A 166 22.74 -5.39 14.40
C GLN A 166 21.44 -6.21 14.42
N ARG A 167 21.23 -7.04 15.45
CA ARG A 167 19.97 -7.80 15.62
C ARG A 167 18.78 -6.88 15.81
N ARG A 168 18.89 -5.83 16.63
CA ARG A 168 17.82 -4.84 16.85
C ARG A 168 17.46 -4.10 15.56
N ILE A 169 18.46 -3.69 14.77
CA ILE A 169 18.23 -3.02 13.48
C ILE A 169 17.54 -3.97 12.50
N LYS A 170 17.98 -5.24 12.40
CA LYS A 170 17.32 -6.25 11.56
C LYS A 170 15.87 -6.47 11.97
N GLN A 171 15.56 -6.54 13.26
CA GLN A 171 14.19 -6.66 13.75
C GLN A 171 13.34 -5.44 13.35
N ARG A 172 13.85 -4.22 13.58
CA ARG A 172 13.17 -2.98 13.17
C ARG A 172 12.93 -2.92 11.66
N GLN A 173 13.90 -3.37 10.86
CA GLN A 173 13.77 -3.44 9.40
C GLN A 173 12.65 -4.42 9.00
N GLN A 174 12.61 -5.61 9.60
CA GLN A 174 11.55 -6.58 9.34
C GLN A 174 10.18 -6.05 9.76
N ASP A 175 10.07 -5.37 10.90
CA ASP A 175 8.82 -4.77 11.35
C ASP A 175 8.37 -3.64 10.42
N ALA A 176 9.29 -2.76 10.00
CA ALA A 176 9.01 -1.72 9.02
C ALA A 176 8.55 -2.31 7.68
N GLN A 177 9.18 -3.38 7.21
CA GLN A 177 8.79 -4.09 5.99
C GLN A 177 7.38 -4.69 6.10
N ARG A 178 7.02 -5.27 7.25
CA ARG A 178 5.65 -5.76 7.50
C ARG A 178 4.64 -4.61 7.50
N GLN A 179 4.96 -3.47 8.09
CA GLN A 179 4.07 -2.30 8.07
C GLN A 179 3.89 -1.76 6.65
N LEU A 180 4.97 -1.66 5.88
CA LEU A 180 4.92 -1.26 4.48
C LEU A 180 4.02 -2.20 3.66
N GLN A 181 4.16 -3.52 3.84
CA GLN A 181 3.29 -4.49 3.17
C GLN A 181 1.82 -4.36 3.59
N LYS A 182 1.53 -4.03 4.86
CA LYS A 182 0.16 -3.75 5.31
C LYS A 182 -0.41 -2.51 4.62
N VAL A 183 0.36 -1.42 4.59
CA VAL A 183 -0.05 -0.18 3.92
C VAL A 183 -0.28 -0.41 2.43
N GLN A 184 0.60 -1.15 1.74
CA GLN A 184 0.42 -1.52 0.34
C GLN A 184 -0.86 -2.34 0.12
N ARG A 185 -1.16 -3.31 0.99
CA ARG A 185 -2.42 -4.08 0.91
C ARG A 185 -3.64 -3.18 1.06
N VAL A 186 -3.64 -2.28 2.04
CA VAL A 186 -4.74 -1.33 2.27
C VAL A 186 -4.89 -0.38 1.07
N LEU A 187 -3.78 0.12 0.53
CA LEU A 187 -3.78 0.97 -0.66
C LEU A 187 -4.38 0.22 -1.86
N ASN A 188 -3.95 -1.02 -2.11
CA ASN A 188 -4.48 -1.83 -3.20
C ASN A 188 -6.00 -2.06 -3.02
N GLN A 189 -6.45 -2.39 -1.80
CA GLN A 189 -7.88 -2.53 -1.50
C GLN A 189 -8.63 -1.22 -1.78
N ALA A 190 -8.12 -0.08 -1.30
CA ALA A 190 -8.72 1.22 -1.55
C ALA A 190 -8.79 1.53 -3.06
N THR A 191 -7.73 1.26 -3.83
CA THR A 191 -7.74 1.45 -5.29
C THR A 191 -8.75 0.57 -6.01
N THR A 192 -9.02 -0.64 -5.50
CA THR A 192 -10.06 -1.52 -6.08
C THR A 192 -11.48 -1.13 -5.68
N VAL A 193 -11.67 -0.56 -4.49
CA VAL A 193 -12.98 -0.12 -3.99
C VAL A 193 -13.39 1.21 -4.62
N HIS A 194 -12.44 2.12 -4.85
CA HIS A 194 -12.66 3.44 -5.44
C HIS A 194 -13.48 3.42 -6.75
N PRO A 195 -13.18 2.59 -7.78
CA PRO A 195 -13.98 2.56 -9.01
C PRO A 195 -15.41 2.08 -8.78
N MET A 196 -15.62 1.15 -7.83
CA MET A 196 -16.95 0.65 -7.51
C MET A 196 -17.78 1.70 -6.77
N GLU A 197 -17.17 2.43 -5.84
CA GLU A 197 -17.81 3.56 -5.15
C GLU A 197 -18.10 4.71 -6.11
N GLU A 198 -17.17 5.03 -7.01
CA GLU A 198 -17.40 6.02 -8.07
C GLU A 198 -18.55 5.63 -8.98
N GLN A 199 -18.63 4.35 -9.40
CA GLN A 199 -19.72 3.88 -10.24
C GLN A 199 -21.06 4.04 -9.51
N LYS A 200 -21.16 3.59 -8.25
CA LYS A 200 -22.37 3.78 -7.43
C LYS A 200 -22.74 5.25 -7.27
N ALA A 201 -21.75 6.12 -7.05
CA ALA A 201 -21.98 7.56 -6.96
C ALA A 201 -22.50 8.15 -8.29
N ARG A 202 -22.01 7.68 -9.44
CA ARG A 202 -22.52 8.08 -10.76
C ARG A 202 -23.97 7.61 -10.96
N GLU A 203 -24.28 6.36 -10.59
CA GLU A 203 -25.64 5.79 -10.66
C GLU A 203 -26.61 6.60 -9.78
N TRP A 204 -26.24 6.90 -8.54
CA TRP A 204 -27.08 7.73 -7.65
C TRP A 204 -27.29 9.14 -8.21
N ARG A 205 -26.24 9.80 -8.71
CA ARG A 205 -26.39 11.11 -9.36
C ARG A 205 -27.34 11.05 -10.56
N HIS A 206 -27.27 9.99 -11.36
CA HIS A 206 -28.19 9.79 -12.48
C HIS A 206 -29.63 9.59 -12.01
N ASN A 207 -29.85 8.73 -11.02
CA ASN A 207 -31.18 8.47 -10.46
C ASN A 207 -31.77 9.74 -9.82
N THR A 208 -30.99 10.51 -9.07
CA THR A 208 -31.44 11.79 -8.50
C THR A 208 -31.82 12.78 -9.61
N ARG A 209 -31.06 12.84 -10.70
CA ARG A 209 -31.40 13.68 -11.86
C ARG A 209 -32.71 13.23 -12.51
N LEU A 210 -32.90 11.93 -12.70
CA LEU A 210 -34.14 11.37 -13.28
C LEU A 210 -35.34 11.69 -12.38
N LEU A 211 -35.20 11.50 -11.07
CA LEU A 211 -36.25 11.86 -10.11
C LEU A 211 -36.56 13.35 -10.17
N GLY A 212 -35.54 14.22 -10.23
CA GLY A 212 -35.71 15.66 -10.41
C GLY A 212 -36.38 16.07 -11.72
N GLN A 213 -36.21 15.29 -12.80
CA GLN A 213 -36.95 15.49 -14.06
C GLN A 213 -38.40 15.06 -13.90
N LYS A 214 -38.66 13.90 -13.30
CA LYS A 214 -40.03 13.42 -13.04
C LYS A 214 -40.80 14.35 -12.11
N THR A 215 -40.18 14.91 -11.08
CA THR A 215 -40.86 15.88 -10.22
C THR A 215 -41.27 17.14 -10.98
N LYS A 216 -40.41 17.65 -11.89
CA LYS A 216 -40.76 18.77 -12.76
C LYS A 216 -41.88 18.42 -13.74
N GLU A 217 -41.83 17.23 -14.34
CA GLU A 217 -42.88 16.72 -15.22
C GLU A 217 -44.22 16.62 -14.48
N TYR A 218 -44.23 16.03 -13.28
CA TYR A 218 -45.44 15.96 -12.46
C TYR A 218 -45.93 17.34 -12.03
N ALA A 219 -45.04 18.26 -11.67
CA ALA A 219 -45.42 19.63 -11.36
C ALA A 219 -46.08 20.31 -12.57
N SER A 220 -45.53 20.15 -13.78
CA SER A 220 -46.14 20.65 -15.02
C SER A 220 -47.51 20.01 -15.27
N ARG A 221 -47.64 18.69 -15.12
CA ARG A 221 -48.94 18.01 -15.29
C ARG A 221 -49.99 18.50 -14.29
N VAL A 222 -49.59 18.76 -13.05
CA VAL A 222 -50.49 19.31 -12.04
C VAL A 222 -50.92 20.73 -12.42
N THR A 223 -50.02 21.57 -12.93
CA THR A 223 -50.40 22.90 -13.43
C THR A 223 -51.31 22.81 -14.63
N ASP A 224 -51.02 21.94 -15.60
CA ASP A 224 -51.82 21.75 -16.81
C ASP A 224 -53.22 21.26 -16.47
N LEU A 225 -53.35 20.24 -15.60
CA LEU A 225 -54.64 19.77 -15.10
C LEU A 225 -55.38 20.87 -14.33
N GLY A 226 -54.67 21.67 -13.53
CA GLY A 226 -55.24 22.84 -12.86
C GLY A 226 -55.84 23.84 -13.84
N THR A 227 -55.15 24.13 -14.96
CA THR A 227 -55.68 25.00 -16.02
C THR A 227 -56.88 24.39 -16.75
N ILE A 228 -56.88 23.07 -16.99
CA ILE A 228 -58.01 22.36 -17.60
C ILE A 228 -59.23 22.42 -16.68
N VAL A 229 -59.06 22.17 -15.39
CA VAL A 229 -60.14 22.30 -14.39
C VAL A 229 -60.67 23.74 -14.36
N GLN A 230 -59.79 24.74 -14.36
CA GLN A 230 -60.20 26.16 -14.46
C GLN A 230 -60.84 26.54 -15.80
N ALA A 231 -60.54 25.85 -16.89
CA ALA A 231 -61.18 26.07 -18.19
C ALA A 231 -62.58 25.43 -18.27
N ILE A 232 -62.80 24.33 -17.53
CA ILE A 232 -64.09 23.65 -17.42
C ILE A 232 -65.06 24.43 -16.49
N ASP A 233 -64.56 25.38 -15.72
CA ASP A 233 -65.27 26.14 -14.69
C ASP A 233 -66.41 27.10 -15.11
N PRO A 234 -66.68 27.48 -16.37
CA PRO A 234 -67.89 28.28 -16.64
C PRO A 234 -69.18 27.44 -16.67
N ILE A 235 -69.09 26.14 -17.00
CA ILE A 235 -70.28 25.33 -17.31
C ILE A 235 -70.55 24.28 -16.22
N THR A 236 -69.52 23.72 -15.58
CA THR A 236 -69.69 22.70 -14.54
C THR A 236 -69.72 23.24 -13.12
N LYS A 237 -69.36 24.50 -12.86
CA LYS A 237 -69.55 25.13 -11.52
C LYS A 237 -71.01 25.16 -11.07
N HIS A 238 -71.97 24.95 -11.98
CA HIS A 238 -73.39 24.84 -11.66
C HIS A 238 -73.87 23.38 -11.53
N VAL A 239 -73.01 22.41 -11.84
CA VAL A 239 -73.25 20.98 -11.61
C VAL A 239 -72.38 20.55 -10.45
N ASP A 240 -72.73 21.05 -9.27
CA ASP A 240 -72.25 20.52 -8.01
C ASP A 240 -73.02 19.20 -7.76
N TYR A 241 -72.41 18.22 -7.08
CA TYR A 241 -73.11 16.96 -6.80
C TYR A 241 -74.44 17.21 -6.07
N ASP A 242 -74.43 18.21 -5.19
CA ASP A 242 -75.61 18.64 -4.45
C ASP A 242 -76.66 19.33 -5.35
N SER A 243 -76.25 20.08 -6.37
CA SER A 243 -77.21 20.69 -7.31
C SER A 243 -77.82 19.64 -8.24
N LEU A 244 -77.01 18.66 -8.67
CA LEU A 244 -77.46 17.51 -9.45
C LEU A 244 -78.44 16.65 -8.65
N LYS A 245 -78.10 16.34 -7.40
CA LYS A 245 -78.98 15.57 -6.50
C LYS A 245 -80.31 16.31 -6.25
N ARG A 246 -80.29 17.62 -6.02
CA ARG A 246 -81.51 18.43 -5.91
C ARG A 246 -82.36 18.39 -7.18
N SER A 247 -81.73 18.41 -8.35
CA SER A 247 -82.46 18.30 -9.62
C SER A 247 -83.07 16.91 -9.80
N ASP A 248 -82.38 15.86 -9.36
CA ASP A 248 -82.86 14.47 -9.41
C ASP A 248 -84.03 14.25 -8.45
N ASP A 249 -83.90 14.71 -7.20
CA ASP A 249 -84.99 14.74 -6.22
C ASP A 249 -86.21 15.50 -6.77
N ARG A 250 -85.98 16.63 -7.46
CA ARG A 250 -87.05 17.41 -8.09
C ARG A 250 -87.71 16.68 -9.25
N ILE A 251 -86.96 15.95 -10.06
CA ILE A 251 -87.50 15.11 -11.14
C ILE A 251 -88.37 14.00 -10.54
N ILE A 252 -87.93 13.38 -9.44
CA ILE A 252 -88.71 12.37 -8.73
C ILE A 252 -90.02 12.97 -8.21
N GLU A 253 -90.00 14.12 -7.54
CA GLU A 253 -91.21 14.82 -7.10
C GLU A 253 -92.16 15.14 -8.26
N LEU A 254 -91.64 15.69 -9.36
CA LEU A 254 -92.44 16.03 -10.53
C LEU A 254 -93.04 14.77 -11.18
N SER A 255 -92.31 13.66 -11.21
CA SER A 255 -92.83 12.38 -11.71
C SER A 255 -93.98 11.85 -10.85
N GLN A 256 -93.89 11.99 -9.53
CA GLN A 256 -94.98 11.61 -8.62
C GLN A 256 -96.21 12.50 -8.82
N GLN A 257 -96.02 13.81 -8.96
CA GLN A 257 -97.12 14.74 -9.27
C GLN A 257 -97.76 14.42 -10.62
N LEU A 258 -96.95 14.16 -11.65
CA LEU A 258 -97.43 13.77 -12.97
C LEU A 258 -98.28 12.50 -12.89
N ASN A 259 -97.83 11.48 -12.16
CA ASN A 259 -98.58 10.24 -11.96
C ASN A 259 -99.92 10.51 -11.24
N GLN A 260 -99.93 11.33 -10.19
CA GLN A 260 -101.17 11.71 -9.50
C GLN A 260 -102.14 12.47 -10.42
N HIS A 261 -101.63 13.36 -11.27
CA HIS A 261 -102.44 14.07 -12.26
C HIS A 261 -102.95 13.13 -13.35
N GLN A 262 -102.14 12.17 -13.78
CA GLN A 262 -102.53 11.15 -14.74
C GLN A 262 -103.60 10.23 -14.17
N ASP A 263 -103.51 9.83 -12.91
CA ASP A 263 -104.54 9.04 -12.23
C ASP A 263 -105.87 9.80 -12.16
N LYS A 264 -105.83 11.11 -11.85
CA LYS A 264 -107.01 11.99 -11.90
C LYS A 264 -107.59 12.07 -13.31
N VAL A 265 -106.77 12.28 -14.33
CA VAL A 265 -107.23 12.30 -15.74
C VAL A 265 -107.83 10.96 -16.14
N ASN A 266 -107.20 9.84 -15.80
CA ASN A 266 -107.71 8.50 -16.05
C ASN A 266 -109.06 8.28 -15.36
N SER A 267 -109.23 8.76 -14.13
CA SER A 267 -110.52 8.74 -13.44
C SER A 267 -111.60 9.56 -14.16
N TYR A 268 -111.25 10.71 -14.74
CA TYR A 268 -112.18 11.49 -15.55
C TYR A 268 -112.49 10.84 -16.89
N MET A 269 -111.51 10.19 -17.52
CA MET A 269 -111.71 9.45 -18.78
C MET A 269 -112.54 8.17 -18.60
N ALA A 270 -112.60 7.61 -17.39
CA ALA A 270 -113.52 6.53 -17.07
C ALA A 270 -115.00 6.98 -17.05
N LEU A 271 -115.26 8.28 -16.99
CA LEU A 271 -116.61 8.84 -17.08
C LEU A 271 -117.00 9.11 -18.55
N PRO A 272 -118.22 8.74 -18.97
CA PRO A 272 -118.75 9.13 -20.27
C PRO A 272 -118.87 10.66 -20.41
N PRO A 273 -118.66 11.22 -21.62
CA PRO A 273 -118.71 12.68 -21.85
C PRO A 273 -120.10 13.32 -21.71
N ASP A 274 -121.17 12.53 -21.54
CA ASP A 274 -122.54 13.00 -21.30
C ASP A 274 -122.88 12.98 -19.80
N ILE A 275 -123.23 14.16 -19.25
CA ILE A 275 -123.49 14.39 -17.82
C ILE A 275 -124.64 13.51 -17.30
N THR A 276 -125.62 13.19 -18.14
CA THR A 276 -126.77 12.36 -17.73
C THR A 276 -126.36 10.90 -17.55
N LEU A 277 -125.54 10.37 -18.45
CA LEU A 277 -125.05 8.99 -18.44
C LEU A 277 -123.98 8.77 -17.36
N ALA A 278 -123.18 9.80 -17.07
CA ALA A 278 -122.22 9.79 -15.98
C ALA A 278 -122.89 9.67 -14.60
N LYS A 279 -124.02 10.35 -14.36
CA LYS A 279 -124.77 10.23 -13.10
C LYS A 279 -125.31 8.82 -12.87
N LEU A 280 -125.85 8.19 -13.92
CA LEU A 280 -126.36 6.82 -13.86
C LEU A 280 -125.25 5.81 -13.55
N LYS A 281 -124.09 5.93 -14.22
CA LYS A 281 -122.89 5.12 -13.92
C LYS A 281 -122.37 5.32 -12.49
N LEU A 282 -122.47 6.52 -11.93
CA LEU A 282 -122.06 6.83 -10.56
C LEU A 282 -123.03 6.20 -9.55
N GLU A 283 -124.34 6.24 -9.81
CA GLU A 283 -125.35 5.54 -9.00
C GLU A 283 -125.19 4.03 -9.04
N GLU A 284 -124.93 3.44 -10.21
CA GLU A 284 -124.61 2.02 -10.35
C GLU A 284 -123.35 1.66 -9.53
N ALA A 285 -122.26 2.41 -9.70
CA ALA A 285 -121.01 2.19 -8.96
C ALA A 285 -121.19 2.36 -7.44
N ASN A 286 -121.98 3.34 -6.99
CA ASN A 286 -122.33 3.51 -5.58
C ASN A 286 -123.16 2.33 -5.07
N GLY A 287 -124.09 1.82 -5.86
CA GLY A 287 -124.85 0.60 -5.55
C GLY A 287 -123.94 -0.63 -5.43
N TYR A 288 -122.92 -0.76 -6.27
CA TYR A 288 -121.91 -1.80 -6.13
C TYR A 288 -121.04 -1.59 -4.87
N LEU A 289 -120.66 -0.36 -4.54
CA LEU A 289 -119.89 -0.05 -3.33
C LEU A 289 -120.67 -0.31 -2.04
N THR A 290 -121.97 0.01 -1.99
CA THR A 290 -122.80 -0.29 -0.81
C THR A 290 -122.97 -1.80 -0.63
N LYS A 291 -123.11 -2.55 -1.74
CA LYS A 291 -123.09 -4.03 -1.70
C LYS A 291 -121.75 -4.56 -1.17
N LEU A 292 -120.62 -4.11 -1.70
CA LEU A 292 -119.28 -4.51 -1.22
C LEU A 292 -119.02 -4.11 0.24
N LYS A 293 -119.53 -2.95 0.68
CA LYS A 293 -119.45 -2.54 2.09
C LYS A 293 -120.32 -3.43 2.98
N ALA A 294 -121.54 -3.74 2.56
CA ALA A 294 -122.40 -4.69 3.27
C ALA A 294 -121.79 -6.10 3.31
N GLU A 295 -121.12 -6.55 2.23
CA GLU A 295 -120.37 -7.80 2.21
C GLU A 295 -119.17 -7.76 3.16
N ARG A 296 -118.41 -6.66 3.18
CA ARG A 296 -117.32 -6.46 4.14
C ARG A 296 -117.85 -6.47 5.57
N GLU A 297 -118.94 -5.76 5.85
CA GLU A 297 -119.56 -5.70 7.18
C GLU A 297 -120.15 -7.06 7.58
N ALA A 298 -120.74 -7.81 6.66
CA ALA A 298 -121.20 -9.18 6.89
C ALA A 298 -120.04 -10.16 7.13
N LEU A 299 -118.92 -10.00 6.43
CA LEU A 299 -117.69 -10.78 6.68
C LEU A 299 -117.06 -10.41 8.03
N LEU A 300 -117.06 -9.12 8.39
CA LEU A 300 -116.61 -8.66 9.70
C LEU A 300 -117.56 -9.16 10.81
N ALA A 301 -118.88 -9.16 10.60
CA ALA A 301 -119.85 -9.72 11.52
C ALA A 301 -119.67 -11.23 11.69
N LYS A 302 -119.40 -11.97 10.61
CA LYS A 302 -119.02 -13.39 10.66
C LYS A 302 -117.70 -13.62 11.40
N MET A 303 -116.70 -12.74 11.27
CA MET A 303 -115.48 -12.80 12.07
C MET A 303 -115.76 -12.53 13.56
N VAL A 304 -116.68 -11.62 13.88
CA VAL A 304 -117.06 -11.29 15.27
C VAL A 304 -117.87 -12.43 15.92
N ASP A 305 -118.78 -13.08 15.20
CA ASP A 305 -119.49 -14.29 15.65
C ASP A 305 -118.56 -15.52 15.79
N GLN A 306 -117.44 -15.55 15.06
CA GLN A 306 -116.39 -16.56 15.21
C GLN A 306 -115.44 -16.28 16.38
N MET A 307 -115.56 -15.13 17.06
CA MET A 307 -114.77 -14.77 18.25
C MET A 307 -115.58 -14.75 19.57
N GLN A 308 -116.86 -15.14 19.56
CA GLN A 308 -117.67 -15.45 20.76
C GLN A 308 -117.77 -16.97 20.95
#